data_AF-A0A850QWG9-F1
#
_entry.id   AF-A0A850QWG9-F1
#
_cell.length_a   1.000
_cell.length_b   1.000
_cell.length_c   1.000
_cell.angle_alpha   90.00
_cell.angle_beta   90.00
_cell.angle_gamma   90.00
#
_symmetry.space_group_name_H-M   'P 1'
#
loop_
_entity.id
_entity.type
_entity.pdbx_description
1 polymer ?
#
loop_
_entity_poly.entity_id
_entity_poly.type
_entity_poly.pdbx_seq_one_letter_code
_entity_poly.pdbx_strand_id
1 'polypeptide(L)'
;MNHFELFGLPFLFALDNQELSTQFRELQRHFHPDNFAMASERDRMMAMQKAAQINDAFQTLKNPISRAEYMLSERDEDIRGEQKTLQDMDFLMQQMELREALEAIAEQ
;
A
#
# COMPACT_ATOMS: atom_id res chain seq x y z
N MET A 1 6.14 -14.68 -3.62
CA MET A 1 6.91 -13.69 -2.85
C MET A 1 5.99 -12.51 -2.61
N ASN A 2 5.57 -12.33 -1.36
CA ASN A 2 4.66 -11.27 -0.95
C ASN A 2 5.42 -9.95 -0.68
N HIS A 3 4.71 -8.85 -0.43
CA HIS A 3 5.34 -7.54 -0.18
C HIS A 3 6.21 -7.52 1.08
N PHE A 4 5.87 -8.28 2.13
CA PHE A 4 6.67 -8.33 3.35
C PHE A 4 8.01 -9.06 3.11
N GLU A 5 7.95 -10.19 2.41
CA GLU A 5 9.12 -10.96 1.98
C GLU A 5 10.05 -10.13 1.08
N LEU A 6 9.50 -9.25 0.22
CA LEU A 6 10.29 -8.36 -0.62
C LEU A 6 11.20 -7.44 0.21
N PHE A 7 10.71 -6.92 1.33
CA PHE A 7 11.49 -6.06 2.23
C PHE A 7 12.23 -6.83 3.33
N GLY A 8 12.06 -8.15 3.42
CA GLY A 8 12.61 -8.97 4.50
C GLY A 8 11.94 -8.71 5.85
N LEU A 9 10.67 -8.27 5.85
CA LEU A 9 9.91 -7.91 7.04
C LEU A 9 8.98 -9.06 7.47
N PRO A 10 8.65 -9.17 8.77
CA PRO A 10 7.68 -10.15 9.24
C PRO A 10 6.27 -9.82 8.74
N PHE A 11 5.45 -10.84 8.47
CA PHE A 11 4.06 -10.69 8.05
C PHE A 11 3.16 -10.29 9.23
N LEU A 12 3.26 -9.03 9.66
CA LEU A 12 2.54 -8.47 10.80
C LEU A 12 1.86 -7.16 10.41
N PHE A 13 0.68 -6.89 11.01
CA PHE A 13 0.00 -5.61 10.79
C PHE A 13 0.78 -4.46 11.44
N ALA A 14 1.28 -4.68 12.67
CA ALA A 14 2.21 -3.76 13.29
C ALA A 14 3.54 -3.80 12.53
N LEU A 15 3.88 -2.68 11.89
CA LEU A 15 5.05 -2.52 11.03
C LEU A 15 5.80 -1.26 11.46
N ASP A 16 7.12 -1.37 11.57
CA ASP A 16 7.97 -0.20 11.73
C ASP A 16 8.16 0.50 10.38
N ASN A 17 7.62 1.71 10.27
CA ASN A 17 7.74 2.53 9.06
C ASN A 17 9.18 3.01 8.81
N GLN A 18 10.03 3.11 9.84
CA GLN A 18 11.44 3.45 9.69
C GLN A 18 12.22 2.29 9.09
N GLU A 19 11.96 1.07 9.57
CA GLU A 19 12.54 -0.16 9.02
C GLU A 19 12.11 -0.34 7.56
N LEU A 20 10.80 -0.24 7.26
CA LEU A 20 10.27 -0.29 5.90
C LEU A 20 10.94 0.75 4.97
N SER A 21 11.11 1.99 5.44
CA SER A 21 11.74 3.05 4.65
C SER A 21 13.23 2.78 4.41
N THR A 22 13.91 2.16 5.36
CA THR A 22 15.31 1.75 5.22
C THR A 22 15.44 0.67 4.15
N GLN A 23 14.67 -0.41 4.28
CA GLN A 23 14.66 -1.52 3.32
C GLN A 23 14.27 -1.04 1.92
N PHE A 24 13.31 -0.14 1.81
CA PHE A 24 12.92 0.48 0.53
C PHE A 24 14.09 1.22 -0.14
N ARG A 25 14.81 2.07 0.61
CA ARG A 25 15.97 2.79 0.06
C ARG A 25 17.10 1.85 -0.36
N GLU A 26 17.30 0.74 0.35
CA GLU A 26 18.27 -0.27 -0.04
C GLU A 26 17.88 -0.92 -1.37
N LEU A 27 16.65 -1.43 -1.49
CA LEU A 27 16.17 -2.06 -2.72
C LEU A 27 16.15 -1.07 -3.89
N GLN A 28 15.69 0.16 -3.66
CA GLN A 28 15.66 1.19 -4.70
C GLN A 28 17.06 1.51 -5.23
N ARG A 29 18.10 1.53 -4.36
CA ARG A 29 19.49 1.71 -4.79
C ARG A 29 20.01 0.56 -5.63
N HIS A 30 19.65 -0.69 -5.29
CA HIS A 30 20.10 -1.87 -6.03
C HIS A 30 19.41 -2.01 -7.39
N PHE A 31 18.10 -1.71 -7.44
CA PHE A 31 17.26 -1.91 -8.63
C PHE A 31 16.93 -0.60 -9.36
N HIS A 32 17.67 0.48 -9.11
CA HIS A 32 17.42 1.76 -9.78
C HIS A 32 17.60 1.60 -11.31
N PRO A 33 16.64 2.02 -12.15
CA PRO A 33 16.75 1.90 -13.60
C PRO A 33 18.02 2.56 -14.17
N ASP A 34 18.51 3.63 -13.54
CA ASP A 34 19.74 4.32 -13.96
C ASP A 34 20.98 3.42 -13.88
N ASN A 35 21.03 2.45 -12.95
CA ASN A 35 22.12 1.48 -12.87
C ASN A 35 22.16 0.56 -14.11
N PHE A 36 21.05 0.46 -14.83
CA PHE A 36 20.88 -0.40 -16.01
C PHE A 36 20.75 0.43 -17.30
N ALA A 37 21.07 1.74 -17.26
CA ALA A 37 20.95 2.62 -18.41
C ALA A 37 21.83 2.21 -19.61
N MET A 38 22.98 1.57 -19.33
CA MET A 38 23.89 1.01 -20.34
C MET A 38 23.75 -0.51 -20.53
N ALA A 39 22.77 -1.14 -19.89
CA ALA A 39 22.52 -2.57 -20.02
C ALA A 39 21.70 -2.89 -21.29
N SER A 40 21.44 -4.17 -21.54
CA SER A 40 20.57 -4.56 -22.65
C SER A 40 19.14 -4.01 -22.45
N GLU A 41 18.38 -3.87 -23.53
CA GLU A 41 16.98 -3.43 -23.46
C GLU A 41 16.15 -4.34 -22.54
N ARG A 42 16.40 -5.65 -22.60
CA ARG A 42 15.79 -6.65 -21.72
C ARG A 42 16.10 -6.36 -20.25
N ASP A 43 17.35 -6.06 -19.92
CA ASP A 43 17.76 -5.79 -18.54
C ASP A 43 17.17 -4.47 -18.02
N ARG A 44 17.11 -3.44 -18.87
CA ARG A 44 16.46 -2.17 -18.52
C ARG A 44 14.98 -2.36 -18.23
N MET A 45 14.28 -3.16 -19.04
CA MET A 45 12.87 -3.47 -18.83
C MET A 45 12.64 -4.26 -17.53
N MET A 46 13.49 -5.26 -17.25
CA MET A 46 13.42 -6.03 -16.00
C MET A 46 13.69 -5.13 -14.77
N ALA A 47 14.65 -4.21 -14.85
CA ALA A 47 14.93 -3.23 -13.80
C ALA A 47 13.73 -2.29 -13.56
N MET A 48 13.10 -1.79 -14.62
CA MET A 48 11.89 -0.96 -14.51
C MET A 48 10.73 -1.71 -13.84
N GLN A 49 10.48 -2.96 -14.24
CA GLN A 49 9.44 -3.80 -13.62
C GLN A 49 9.73 -4.04 -12.13
N LYS A 50 10.99 -4.28 -11.77
CA LYS A 50 11.39 -4.46 -10.38
C LYS A 50 11.24 -3.18 -9.56
N ALA A 51 11.65 -2.03 -10.09
CA ALA A 51 11.46 -0.74 -9.43
C ALA A 51 9.98 -0.43 -9.20
N ALA A 52 9.12 -0.70 -10.19
CA ALA A 52 7.66 -0.56 -10.05
C ALA A 52 7.12 -1.47 -8.94
N GLN A 53 7.49 -2.76 -8.94
CA GLN A 53 7.09 -3.72 -7.90
C GLN A 53 7.49 -3.25 -6.49
N ILE A 54 8.71 -2.73 -6.33
CA ILE A 54 9.21 -2.22 -5.04
C ILE A 54 8.41 -0.99 -4.58
N ASN A 55 8.09 -0.07 -5.50
CA ASN A 55 7.29 1.10 -5.18
C ASN A 55 5.87 0.73 -4.76
N ASP A 56 5.21 -0.17 -5.51
CA ASP A 56 3.85 -0.61 -5.22
C ASP A 56 3.78 -1.32 -3.86
N ALA A 57 4.74 -2.20 -3.57
CA ALA A 57 4.85 -2.88 -2.29
C ALA A 57 5.08 -1.88 -1.15
N PHE A 58 5.94 -0.88 -1.34
CA PHE A 58 6.20 0.15 -0.34
C PHE A 58 4.95 0.98 -0.03
N GLN A 59 4.24 1.46 -1.06
CA GLN A 59 3.01 2.24 -0.86
C GLN A 59 1.93 1.40 -0.16
N THR A 60 1.78 0.15 -0.57
CA THR A 60 0.83 -0.81 0.01
C THR A 60 1.11 -1.03 1.49
N LEU A 61 2.36 -1.27 1.87
CA LEU A 61 2.72 -1.51 3.27
C LEU A 61 2.79 -0.23 4.10
N LYS A 62 3.09 0.93 3.53
CA LYS A 62 3.22 2.19 4.29
C LYS A 62 1.89 2.66 4.88
N ASN A 63 0.80 2.58 4.11
CA ASN A 63 -0.52 2.98 4.58
C ASN A 63 -1.19 1.83 5.36
N PRO A 64 -1.65 2.04 6.61
CA PRO A 64 -2.28 0.99 7.41
C PRO A 64 -3.53 0.37 6.76
N ILE A 65 -4.34 1.16 6.05
CA ILE A 65 -5.57 0.68 5.40
C ILE A 65 -5.21 -0.26 4.24
N SER A 66 -4.35 0.18 3.31
CA SER A 66 -3.91 -0.67 2.20
C SER A 66 -3.13 -1.90 2.67
N ARG A 67 -2.39 -1.78 3.79
CA ARG A 67 -1.71 -2.92 4.41
C ARG A 67 -2.70 -3.95 4.92
N ALA A 68 -3.76 -3.52 5.60
CA ALA A 68 -4.82 -4.43 6.06
C ALA A 68 -5.51 -5.11 4.89
N GLU A 69 -5.92 -4.34 3.87
CA GLU A 69 -6.50 -4.89 2.63
C GLU A 69 -5.58 -5.91 1.97
N TYR A 70 -4.30 -5.59 1.86
CA TYR A 70 -3.31 -6.49 1.29
C TYR A 70 -3.17 -7.78 2.10
N MET A 71 -3.05 -7.69 3.42
CA MET A 71 -2.95 -8.86 4.30
C MET A 71 -4.19 -9.76 4.26
N LEU A 72 -5.37 -9.21 3.95
CA LEU A 72 -6.59 -9.97 3.74
C LEU A 72 -6.60 -10.63 2.35
N SER A 73 -6.16 -9.90 1.32
CA SER A 73 -6.04 -10.45 -0.04
C SER A 73 -5.07 -11.63 -0.13
N GLU A 74 -3.98 -11.62 0.66
CA GLU A 74 -3.05 -12.77 0.78
C GLU A 74 -3.68 -14.01 1.44
N ARG A 75 -4.89 -13.88 2.00
CA ARG A 75 -5.71 -14.97 2.56
C ARG A 75 -6.95 -15.27 1.71
N ASP A 76 -6.98 -14.78 0.47
CA ASP A 76 -8.14 -14.87 -0.44
C ASP A 76 -9.41 -14.18 0.12
N GLU A 77 -9.27 -13.24 1.05
CA GLU A 77 -10.36 -12.42 1.58
C GLU A 77 -10.38 -11.04 0.91
N ASP A 78 -11.30 -10.82 -0.02
CA ASP A 78 -11.53 -9.51 -0.62
C ASP A 78 -12.59 -8.71 0.15
N ILE A 79 -12.15 -7.61 0.76
CA ILE A 79 -13.02 -6.68 1.51
C ILE A 79 -13.38 -5.42 0.71
N ARG A 80 -12.86 -5.25 -0.51
CA ARG A 80 -13.15 -4.07 -1.35
C ARG A 80 -14.54 -4.09 -1.97
N GLY A 81 -15.31 -5.16 -1.77
CA GLY A 81 -16.71 -5.20 -2.11
C GLY A 81 -17.53 -4.21 -1.27
N GLU A 82 -18.10 -3.20 -1.92
CA GLU A 82 -18.98 -2.16 -1.34
C GLU A 82 -20.18 -2.72 -0.53
N GLN A 83 -20.45 -4.02 -0.59
CA GLN A 83 -21.62 -4.66 -0.01
C GLN A 83 -21.60 -4.74 1.53
N LYS A 84 -20.44 -4.74 2.19
CA LYS A 84 -20.38 -4.84 3.66
C LYS A 84 -20.76 -3.53 4.37
N THR A 85 -20.33 -2.38 3.84
CA THR A 85 -20.62 -1.06 4.44
C THR A 85 -22.11 -0.74 4.44
N LEU A 86 -22.87 -1.27 3.47
CA LEU A 86 -24.31 -1.06 3.35
C LEU A 86 -25.14 -1.80 4.41
N GLN A 87 -24.54 -2.68 5.21
CA GLN A 87 -25.24 -3.52 6.18
C GLN A 87 -25.24 -2.93 7.61
N ASP A 88 -24.47 -1.87 7.87
CA ASP A 88 -24.36 -1.23 9.19
C ASP A 88 -25.02 0.15 9.18
N MET A 89 -26.30 0.20 9.60
CA MET A 89 -27.09 1.44 9.60
C MET A 89 -26.56 2.47 10.60
N ASP A 90 -26.07 2.03 11.76
CA ASP A 90 -25.57 2.93 12.79
C ASP A 90 -24.27 3.61 12.33
N PHE A 91 -23.40 2.88 11.62
CA PHE A 91 -22.20 3.45 11.01
C PHE A 91 -22.54 4.45 9.89
N LEU A 92 -23.53 4.14 9.03
CA LEU A 92 -23.95 5.04 7.95
C LEU A 92 -24.56 6.34 8.49
N MET A 93 -25.40 6.27 9.53
CA MET A 93 -25.94 7.49 10.16
C MET A 93 -24.82 8.36 10.73
N GLN A 94 -23.84 7.76 11.43
CA GLN A 94 -22.66 8.49 11.90
C GLN A 94 -21.90 9.17 10.76
N GLN A 95 -21.74 8.52 9.60
CA GLN A 95 -21.11 9.15 8.44
C GLN A 95 -21.90 10.34 7.89
N MET A 96 -23.24 10.27 7.90
CA MET A 96 -24.08 11.39 7.48
C MET A 96 -23.96 12.57 8.44
N GLU A 97 -24.07 12.34 9.74
CA GLU A 97 -23.92 13.38 10.77
C GLU A 97 -22.55 14.08 10.69
N LEU A 98 -21.47 13.31 10.48
CA LEU A 98 -20.13 13.87 10.33
C LEU A 98 -20.00 14.74 9.06
N ARG A 99 -20.68 14.38 7.97
CA ARG A 99 -20.69 15.19 6.74
C ARG A 99 -21.47 16.48 6.92
N GLU A 100 -22.63 16.43 7.55
CA GLU A 100 -23.42 17.63 7.87
C GLU A 100 -22.64 18.60 8.78
N ALA A 101 -21.94 18.08 9.79
CA ALA A 101 -21.09 18.89 10.66
C ALA A 101 -19.93 19.56 9.89
N LEU A 102 -19.35 18.86 8.91
CA LEU A 102 -18.29 19.42 8.05
C LEU A 102 -18.81 20.55 7.16
N GLU A 103 -19.99 20.37 6.55
CA GLU A 103 -20.64 21.38 5.71
C GLU A 103 -20.96 22.65 6.51
N ALA A 104 -21.51 22.50 7.72
CA ALA A 104 -21.84 23.62 8.59
C ALA A 104 -20.61 24.47 9.02
N ILE A 105 -19.40 23.89 9.02
CA ILE A 105 -18.15 24.63 9.26
C ILE A 105 -17.72 25.37 7.99
N ALA A 106 -17.88 24.75 6.81
CA ALA A 106 -17.47 25.35 5.54
C ALA A 106 -18.34 26.55 5.12
N GLU A 107 -19.57 26.63 5.62
CA GLU A 107 -20.50 27.74 5.37
C GLU A 107 -20.34 28.94 6.32
N GLN A 108 -19.42 28.87 7.30
CA GLN A 108 -19.07 29.97 8.21
C GLN A 108 -17.92 30.83 7.67
#